data_AF-A0A7C2E106-F1
#
_entry.id   AF-A0A7C2E106-F1
#
_cell.length_a   1.000
_cell.length_b   1.000
_cell.length_c   1.000
_cell.angle_alpha   90.00
_cell.angle_beta   90.00
_cell.angle_gamma   90.00
#
_symmetry.space_group_name_H-M   'P 1'
#
loop_
_entity.id
_entity.type
_entity.pdbx_description
1 polymer ?
#
loop_
_entity_poly.entity_id
_entity_poly.type
_entity_poly.pdbx_seq_one_letter_code
_entity_poly.pdbx_strand_id
1 'polypeptide(L)'
;MPDVGSENERSKERETGSRLGEVTPIARGLHQGPVGPRGRWSKRRKTEVVIRILRGEPLDSLSRELGVEIYRLEQWRDKALASMEAGLSRREGDPIQEQLDQAMKKIGELSMENELLRKRCEAKESLRQRRPRR
;
A
#
# COMPACT_ATOMS: atom_id res chain seq x y z
N MET A 1 38.11 -46.37 -39.77
CA MET A 1 37.45 -47.50 -39.08
C MET A 1 38.47 -48.10 -38.15
N PRO A 2 38.28 -48.11 -36.81
CA PRO A 2 37.03 -47.90 -36.01
C PRO A 2 36.79 -46.39 -35.77
N ASP A 3 35.61 -45.79 -35.53
CA ASP A 3 34.26 -46.09 -34.98
C ASP A 3 34.12 -46.16 -33.45
N VAL A 4 33.07 -45.45 -32.98
CA VAL A 4 32.47 -45.28 -31.65
C VAL A 4 33.25 -44.36 -30.70
N GLY A 5 32.79 -43.18 -30.30
CA GLY A 5 31.45 -42.62 -30.21
C GLY A 5 31.34 -41.94 -28.84
N SER A 6 31.31 -40.61 -28.80
CA SER A 6 30.74 -39.87 -27.68
C SER A 6 30.26 -38.53 -28.22
N GLU A 7 28.99 -38.56 -28.55
CA GLU A 7 28.14 -37.41 -28.77
C GLU A 7 28.16 -36.51 -27.52
N ASN A 8 27.69 -35.29 -27.75
CA ASN A 8 27.00 -34.47 -26.76
C ASN A 8 27.86 -33.45 -25.99
N GLU A 9 28.13 -32.30 -26.62
CA GLU A 9 28.31 -31.02 -25.92
C GLU A 9 28.18 -29.82 -26.89
N ARG A 10 27.03 -29.71 -27.56
CA ARG A 10 26.60 -28.47 -28.24
C ARG A 10 25.46 -27.86 -27.42
N SER A 11 25.81 -27.29 -26.27
CA SER A 11 24.87 -26.58 -25.39
C SER A 11 25.36 -25.16 -25.15
N LYS A 12 24.94 -24.24 -26.02
CA LYS A 12 24.83 -22.81 -25.70
C LYS A 12 23.90 -22.12 -26.70
N GLU A 13 22.71 -22.68 -26.88
CA GLU A 13 21.58 -21.91 -27.37
C GLU A 13 21.21 -20.90 -26.29
N ARG A 14 21.47 -19.63 -26.60
CA ARG A 14 21.00 -18.48 -25.85
C ARG A 14 19.51 -18.31 -26.14
N GLU A 15 18.69 -19.14 -25.53
CA GLU A 15 17.27 -18.83 -25.34
C GLU A 15 17.17 -17.68 -24.35
N THR A 16 17.22 -16.46 -24.88
CA THR A 16 16.66 -15.29 -24.21
C THR A 16 15.14 -15.34 -24.39
N GLY A 17 14.55 -16.38 -23.80
CA GLY A 17 13.12 -16.51 -23.60
C GLY A 17 12.67 -15.45 -22.61
N SER A 18 12.15 -14.37 -23.17
CA SER A 18 11.19 -13.43 -22.62
C SER A 18 10.55 -13.92 -21.31
N ARG A 19 11.11 -13.49 -20.17
CA ARG A 19 10.46 -13.58 -18.86
C ARG A 19 9.38 -12.51 -18.79
N LEU A 20 8.32 -12.69 -19.59
CA LEU A 20 7.07 -12.01 -19.33
C LEU A 20 6.60 -12.44 -17.94
N GLY A 21 6.38 -11.43 -17.10
CA GLY A 21 6.17 -11.57 -15.68
C GLY A 21 5.23 -12.70 -15.33
N GLU A 22 5.72 -13.60 -14.47
CA GLU A 22 4.85 -14.43 -13.66
C GLU A 22 3.87 -13.49 -12.95
N VAL A 23 2.65 -13.42 -13.48
CA VAL A 23 1.51 -12.91 -12.73
C VAL A 23 1.35 -13.90 -11.59
N THR A 24 1.93 -13.58 -10.44
CA THR A 24 1.81 -14.39 -9.24
C THR A 24 0.32 -14.62 -9.04
N PRO A 25 -0.18 -15.87 -9.10
CA PRO A 25 -1.58 -16.10 -8.84
C PRO A 25 -1.81 -15.64 -7.41
N ILE A 26 -2.61 -14.59 -7.22
CA ILE A 26 -3.02 -14.11 -5.90
C ILE A 26 -3.62 -15.32 -5.22
N ALA A 27 -2.86 -15.87 -4.28
CA ALA A 27 -3.04 -17.21 -3.77
C ALA A 27 -4.50 -17.43 -3.40
N ARG A 28 -5.05 -18.47 -4.02
CA ARG A 28 -6.33 -19.08 -3.72
C ARG A 28 -6.35 -19.42 -2.22
N GLY A 29 -7.09 -18.64 -1.43
CA GLY A 29 -7.32 -18.93 -0.02
C GLY A 29 -7.37 -17.67 0.82
N LEU A 30 -8.58 -17.22 1.12
CA LEU A 30 -9.05 -16.86 2.45
C LEU A 30 -10.57 -16.66 2.34
N HIS A 31 -11.32 -17.75 2.13
CA HIS A 31 -12.74 -17.79 2.45
C HIS A 31 -12.88 -17.62 3.97
N GLN A 32 -12.65 -16.40 4.46
CA GLN A 32 -12.95 -16.06 5.82
C GLN A 32 -14.47 -16.22 5.92
N GLY A 33 -14.93 -17.11 6.79
CA GLY A 33 -16.35 -17.36 7.00
C GLY A 33 -17.13 -16.08 7.30
N PRO A 34 -18.47 -16.14 7.28
CA PRO A 34 -19.33 -14.96 7.36
C PRO A 34 -18.85 -14.00 8.46
N VAL A 35 -18.64 -12.73 8.11
CA VAL A 35 -18.45 -11.69 9.14
C VAL A 35 -19.78 -11.62 9.86
N GLY A 36 -19.83 -12.11 11.10
CA GLY A 36 -21.04 -12.02 11.90
C GLY A 36 -21.57 -10.58 11.95
N PRO A 37 -22.86 -10.35 12.23
CA PRO A 37 -23.54 -9.05 12.06
C PRO A 37 -22.90 -7.82 12.74
N ARG A 38 -21.89 -8.00 13.60
CA ARG A 38 -21.14 -6.93 14.29
C ARG A 38 -19.63 -6.92 14.00
N GLY A 39 -19.14 -7.78 13.11
CA GLY A 39 -17.72 -7.85 12.78
C GLY A 39 -17.28 -6.67 11.91
N ARG A 40 -16.13 -6.07 12.25
CA ARG A 40 -15.53 -5.00 11.46
C ARG A 40 -14.93 -5.57 10.18
N TRP A 41 -15.39 -5.07 9.03
CA TRP A 41 -14.80 -5.41 7.74
C TRP A 41 -13.39 -4.83 7.61
N SER A 42 -12.39 -5.70 7.46
CA SER A 42 -11.01 -5.30 7.18
C SER A 42 -10.88 -4.77 5.74
N LYS A 43 -9.91 -3.88 5.51
CA LYS A 43 -9.61 -3.34 4.16
C LYS A 43 -9.35 -4.48 3.18
N ARG A 44 -8.49 -5.44 3.55
CA ARG A 44 -8.13 -6.62 2.75
C ARG A 44 -9.35 -7.42 2.32
N ARG A 45 -10.28 -7.68 3.24
CA ARG A 45 -11.49 -8.46 2.93
C ARG A 45 -12.44 -7.71 2.01
N LYS A 46 -12.60 -6.38 2.18
CA LYS A 46 -13.38 -5.56 1.23
C LYS A 46 -12.77 -5.60 -0.17
N THR A 47 -11.45 -5.52 -0.28
CA THR A 47 -10.75 -5.60 -1.57
C THR A 47 -11.01 -6.94 -2.26
N GLU A 48 -10.97 -8.05 -1.52
CA GLU A 48 -11.26 -9.38 -2.07
C GLU A 48 -12.71 -9.49 -2.59
N VAL A 49 -13.68 -8.98 -1.84
CA VAL A 49 -15.08 -8.93 -2.28
C VAL A 49 -15.24 -8.10 -3.55
N VAL A 50 -14.59 -6.93 -3.63
CA VAL A 50 -14.61 -6.11 -4.84
C VAL A 50 -13.99 -6.85 -6.03
N ILE A 51 -12.89 -7.57 -5.84
CA ILE A 51 -12.28 -8.38 -6.90
C ILE A 51 -13.24 -9.46 -7.40
N ARG A 52 -14.01 -10.10 -6.51
CA ARG A 52 -15.05 -11.07 -6.89
C ARG A 52 -16.15 -10.42 -7.73
N ILE A 53 -16.61 -9.23 -7.35
CA ILE A 53 -17.58 -8.44 -8.13
C ILE A 53 -17.03 -8.12 -9.52
N LEU A 54 -15.77 -7.66 -9.62
CA LEU A 54 -15.13 -7.32 -10.89
C LEU A 54 -14.87 -8.54 -11.80
N ARG A 55 -14.82 -9.75 -11.23
CA ARG A 55 -14.77 -11.01 -11.99
C ARG A 55 -16.13 -11.44 -12.55
N GLY A 56 -17.20 -10.71 -12.23
CA GLY A 56 -18.55 -10.99 -12.72
C GLY A 56 -19.41 -11.85 -11.79
N GLU A 57 -19.01 -12.06 -10.53
CA GLU A 57 -19.88 -12.72 -9.55
C GLU A 57 -21.12 -11.85 -9.24
N PRO A 58 -22.34 -12.42 -9.23
CA PRO A 58 -23.55 -11.66 -9.00
C PRO A 58 -23.65 -11.15 -7.57
N LEU A 59 -24.05 -9.88 -7.41
CA LEU A 59 -24.16 -9.21 -6.11
C LEU A 59 -25.14 -9.91 -5.16
N ASP A 60 -26.23 -10.49 -5.68
CA ASP A 60 -27.21 -11.22 -4.88
C ASP A 60 -26.61 -12.46 -4.20
N SER A 61 -25.72 -13.18 -4.90
CA SER A 61 -25.05 -14.36 -4.36
C SER A 61 -24.05 -13.96 -3.28
N LEU A 62 -23.24 -12.94 -3.55
CA LEU A 62 -22.29 -12.38 -2.59
C LEU A 62 -22.98 -11.82 -1.34
N SER A 63 -24.11 -11.15 -1.52
CA SER A 63 -24.90 -10.59 -0.41
C SER A 63 -25.39 -11.70 0.52
N ARG A 64 -25.92 -12.80 -0.04
CA ARG A 64 -26.39 -13.96 0.72
C ARG A 64 -25.26 -14.72 1.41
N GLU A 65 -24.12 -14.89 0.75
CA GLU A 65 -22.95 -15.58 1.31
C GLU A 65 -22.32 -14.80 2.47
N LEU A 66 -22.19 -13.49 2.31
CA LEU A 66 -21.44 -12.63 3.25
C LEU A 66 -22.33 -11.96 4.30
N GLY A 67 -23.66 -12.00 4.14
CA GLY A 67 -24.62 -11.31 5.00
C GLY A 67 -24.51 -9.79 4.91
N VAL A 68 -24.14 -9.26 3.74
CA VAL A 68 -23.94 -7.82 3.48
C VAL A 68 -25.01 -7.32 2.51
N GLU A 69 -25.58 -6.14 2.75
CA GLU A 69 -26.58 -5.58 1.83
C GLU A 69 -25.96 -5.23 0.47
N ILE A 70 -26.74 -5.40 -0.60
CA ILE A 70 -26.31 -5.15 -1.99
C ILE A 70 -25.79 -3.72 -2.17
N TYR A 71 -26.51 -2.72 -1.63
CA TYR A 71 -26.09 -1.30 -1.72
C TYR A 71 -24.69 -1.06 -1.14
N ARG A 72 -24.29 -1.83 -0.11
CA ARG A 72 -22.99 -1.68 0.55
C ARG A 72 -21.88 -2.32 -0.26
N LEU A 73 -22.18 -3.39 -0.99
CA LEU A 73 -21.27 -4.00 -1.96
C LEU A 73 -21.02 -3.05 -3.14
N GLU A 74 -22.07 -2.42 -3.66
CA GLU A 74 -21.98 -1.39 -4.71
C GLU A 74 -21.12 -0.21 -4.25
N GLN A 75 -21.35 0.32 -3.05
CA GLN A 75 -20.52 1.37 -2.48
C GLN A 75 -19.03 1.00 -2.39
N TRP A 76 -18.71 -0.27 -2.10
CA TRP A 76 -17.32 -0.72 -2.08
C TRP A 76 -16.73 -0.81 -3.48
N ARG A 77 -17.51 -1.29 -4.46
CA ARG A 77 -17.11 -1.31 -5.88
C ARG A 77 -16.82 0.10 -6.37
N ASP A 78 -17.74 1.04 -6.18
CA ASP A 78 -17.62 2.39 -6.70
C ASP A 78 -16.46 3.13 -6.03
N LYS A 79 -16.27 2.96 -4.71
CA LYS A 79 -15.12 3.51 -3.99
C LYS A 79 -13.79 2.92 -4.48
N ALA A 80 -13.76 1.62 -4.78
CA ALA A 80 -12.57 0.98 -5.30
C ALA A 80 -12.22 1.52 -6.69
N LEU A 81 -13.21 1.64 -7.59
CA LEU A 81 -13.02 2.22 -8.93
C LEU A 81 -12.52 3.66 -8.85
N ALA A 82 -13.12 4.50 -8.02
CA ALA A 82 -12.65 5.87 -7.80
C ALA A 82 -11.21 5.91 -7.25
N SER A 83 -10.85 4.98 -6.36
CA SER A 83 -9.47 4.91 -5.84
C SER A 83 -8.46 4.41 -6.89
N MET A 84 -8.89 3.52 -7.79
CA MET A 84 -8.06 3.06 -8.91
C MET A 84 -7.84 4.19 -9.91
N GLU A 85 -8.89 4.93 -10.28
CA GLU A 85 -8.79 6.10 -11.14
C GLU A 85 -7.88 7.17 -10.53
N ALA A 86 -8.05 7.49 -9.24
CA ALA A 86 -7.17 8.41 -8.53
C ALA A 86 -5.71 7.92 -8.49
N GLY A 87 -5.51 6.62 -8.25
CA GLY A 87 -4.19 6.01 -8.22
C GLY A 87 -3.50 6.01 -9.59
N LEU A 88 -4.24 5.78 -10.67
CA LEU A 88 -3.74 5.82 -12.04
C LEU A 88 -3.54 7.26 -12.56
N SER A 89 -4.33 8.21 -12.05
CA SER A 89 -4.18 9.64 -12.36
C SER A 89 -2.96 10.26 -11.67
N ARG A 90 -2.51 9.67 -10.56
CA ARG A 90 -1.26 10.06 -9.89
C ARG A 90 -0.07 9.61 -10.75
N ARG A 91 0.48 10.54 -11.53
CA ARG A 91 1.75 10.36 -12.24
C ARG A 91 2.89 10.32 -11.22
N GLU A 92 3.93 9.51 -11.47
CA GLU A 92 5.20 9.63 -10.72
C GLU A 92 5.69 11.08 -10.81
N GLY A 93 5.94 11.72 -9.65
CA GLY A 93 6.25 13.16 -9.58
C GLY A 93 5.03 14.09 -9.55
N ASP A 94 3.94 13.69 -8.87
CA ASP A 94 2.82 14.60 -8.60
C ASP A 94 3.34 15.84 -7.84
N PRO A 95 3.28 17.05 -8.44
CA PRO A 95 3.86 18.25 -7.84
C PRO A 95 3.21 18.58 -6.50
N ILE A 96 1.99 18.11 -6.23
CA ILE A 96 1.31 18.29 -4.94
C ILE A 96 1.97 17.41 -3.88
N GLN A 97 2.36 16.18 -4.21
CA GLN A 97 3.04 15.29 -3.28
C GLN A 97 4.44 15.81 -2.95
N GLU A 98 5.18 16.27 -3.95
CA GLU A 98 6.50 16.87 -3.74
C GLU A 98 6.42 18.13 -2.87
N GLN A 99 5.44 19.00 -3.12
CA GLN A 99 5.19 20.17 -2.28
C GLN A 99 4.80 19.77 -0.84
N LEU A 100 4.00 18.72 -0.68
CA LEU A 100 3.66 18.19 0.64
C LEU A 100 4.89 17.67 1.37
N ASP A 101 5.74 16.90 0.70
CA ASP A 101 6.96 16.35 1.30
C ASP A 101 7.95 17.47 1.69
N GLN A 102 8.10 18.49 0.83
CA GLN A 102 8.89 19.69 1.12
C GLN A 102 8.33 20.47 2.32
N ALA A 103 7.01 20.65 2.40
CA ALA A 103 6.35 21.32 3.51
C ALA A 103 6.53 20.54 4.82
N MET A 104 6.36 19.21 4.80
CA MET A 104 6.57 18.36 5.97
C MET A 104 8.02 18.42 6.46
N LYS A 105 9.00 18.40 5.54
CA LYS A 105 10.41 18.62 5.87
C LYS A 105 10.62 19.97 6.54
N LYS A 106 10.03 21.04 5.99
CA LYS A 106 10.18 22.39 6.56
C LYS A 106 9.55 22.51 7.95
N ILE A 107 8.40 21.87 8.16
CA ILE A 107 7.75 21.80 9.48
C ILE A 107 8.67 21.08 10.49
N GLY A 108 9.31 19.99 10.08
CA GLY A 108 10.29 19.28 10.92
C GLY A 108 11.47 20.17 11.33
N GLU A 109 12.09 20.86 10.36
CA GLU A 109 13.18 21.82 10.61
C GLU A 109 12.76 22.91 11.60
N LEU A 110 11.62 23.56 11.37
CA LEU A 110 11.11 24.64 12.22
C LEU A 110 10.75 24.13 13.62
N SER A 111 10.22 22.91 13.73
CA SER A 111 9.89 22.30 15.02
C SER A 111 11.15 22.04 15.85
N MET A 112 12.21 21.52 15.22
CA MET A 112 13.50 21.31 15.87
C MET A 112 14.13 22.63 16.30
N GLU A 113 14.09 23.66 15.44
CA GLU A 113 14.58 24.99 15.78
C GLU A 113 13.82 25.59 16.96
N ASN A 114 12.49 25.46 16.98
CA ASN A 114 11.65 25.95 18.07
C ASN A 114 12.01 25.26 19.40
N GLU A 115 12.22 23.94 19.39
CA GLU A 115 12.62 23.18 20.58
C GLU A 115 13.98 23.65 21.12
N LEU A 116 14.96 23.86 20.24
CA LEU A 116 16.27 24.40 20.61
C LEU A 116 16.17 25.80 21.22
N LEU A 117 15.32 26.66 20.64
CA LEU A 117 15.09 28.01 21.15
C LEU A 117 14.43 27.99 22.53
N ARG A 118 13.42 27.13 22.74
CA ARG A 118 12.78 26.94 24.05
C ARG A 118 13.78 26.51 25.11
N LYS A 119 14.59 25.47 24.83
CA LYS A 119 15.66 25.01 25.72
C LYS A 119 16.66 26.12 26.08
N ARG A 120 17.02 26.97 25.10
CA ARG A 120 17.90 28.12 25.35
C ARG A 120 17.26 29.17 26.25
N CYS A 121 15.96 29.44 26.08
CA CYS A 121 15.22 30.36 26.95
C CYS A 121 15.15 29.82 28.37
N GLU A 122 14.76 28.55 28.55
CA GLU A 122 14.73 27.88 29.85
C GLU A 122 16.10 27.89 30.56
N ALA A 123 17.18 27.62 29.81
CA ALA A 123 18.53 27.71 30.35
C ALA A 123 18.86 29.14 30.83
N LYS A 124 18.52 30.17 30.05
CA LYS A 124 18.73 31.57 30.46
C LYS A 124 17.88 31.96 31.66
N GLU A 125 16.63 31.52 31.72
CA GLU A 125 15.74 31.77 32.86
C GLU A 125 16.25 31.12 34.14
N SER A 126 16.71 29.87 34.06
CA SER A 126 17.32 29.18 35.22
C SER A 126 18.56 29.92 35.72
N LEU A 127 19.40 30.45 34.82
CA LEU A 127 20.57 31.26 35.19
C LEU A 127 20.18 32.61 35.82
N ARG A 128 19.08 33.23 35.36
CA ARG A 128 18.55 34.47 35.96
C ARG A 128 17.99 34.21 37.36
N GLN A 129 17.28 33.10 37.56
CA GLN A 129 16.72 32.71 38.86
C GLN A 129 17.81 32.34 39.89
N ARG A 130 18.95 31.80 39.44
CA ARG A 130 20.09 31.45 40.30
C ARG A 130 20.98 32.63 40.69
N ARG A 131 20.80 33.82 40.11
CA ARG A 131 21.51 35.02 40.56
C ARG A 131 20.84 35.57 41.83
N PRO A 132 21.52 35.60 42.99
CA PRO A 132 20.97 36.23 44.17
C PRO A 132 20.78 37.73 43.89
N ARG A 133 19.57 38.24 44.19
CA ARG A 133 19.32 39.68 44.18
C ARG A 133 20.17 40.29 45.30
N ARG A 134 21.06 41.20 44.91
CA ARG A 134 21.96 41.93 45.80
C ARG A 134 21.42 43.33 46.04
#